data_AF-A0A524N3E0-F1
#
_entry.id   AF-A0A524N3E0-F1
#
_cell.length_a   1.000
_cell.length_b   1.000
_cell.length_c   1.000
_cell.angle_alpha   90.00
_cell.angle_beta   90.00
_cell.angle_gamma   90.00
#
_symmetry.space_group_name_H-M   'P 1'
#
loop_
_entity.id
_entity.type
_entity.pdbx_description
1 polymer ?
#
loop_
_entity_poly.entity_id
_entity_poly.type
_entity_poly.pdbx_seq_one_letter_code
_entity_poly.pdbx_strand_id
1 'polypeptide(L)' 'MKAREIRELSDEELRQRAEDLGREMFDLRIQKAVGQNERPLLMRSLRRDMARLKTVAAQRKQS' A
#
# COMPACT_ATOMS: atom_id res chain seq x y z
N MET A 1 2.66 -4.12 -6.53
CA MET A 1 1.97 -3.49 -7.68
C MET A 1 2.94 -2.95 -8.72
N LYS A 2 2.59 -2.92 -10.02
CA LYS A 2 3.37 -2.17 -11.03
C LYS A 2 2.90 -0.71 -11.08
N ALA A 3 3.83 0.20 -11.35
CA ALA A 3 3.53 1.64 -11.36
C ALA A 3 2.55 2.08 -12.45
N ARG A 4 2.42 1.29 -13.53
CA ARG A 4 1.44 1.54 -14.61
C ARG A 4 0.01 1.30 -14.14
N GLU A 5 -0.23 0.17 -13.48
CA GLU A 5 -1.54 -0.18 -12.91
C GLU A 5 -2.01 0.90 -11.92
N ILE A 6 -1.11 1.42 -11.08
CA ILE A 6 -1.43 2.49 -10.13
C ILE A 6 -1.83 3.79 -10.83
N ARG A 7 -1.26 4.09 -12.00
CA ARG A 7 -1.58 5.31 -12.76
C ARG A 7 -2.88 5.21 -13.55
N GLU A 8 -3.38 4.00 -13.80
CA GLU A 8 -4.64 3.76 -14.48
C GLU A 8 -5.84 3.78 -13.51
N LEU A 9 -5.60 3.59 -12.20
CA LEU A 9 -6.65 3.67 -11.17
C LEU A 9 -7.23 5.08 -11.05
N SER A 10 -8.52 5.21 -10.78
CA SER A 10 -9.15 6.49 -10.44
C SER A 10 -8.70 7.01 -9.07
N ASP A 11 -8.91 8.29 -8.79
CA ASP A 11 -8.54 8.89 -7.49
C ASP A 11 -9.27 8.25 -6.31
N GLU A 12 -10.51 7.80 -6.52
CA GLU A 12 -11.31 7.10 -5.52
C GLU A 12 -10.72 5.69 -5.25
N GLU A 13 -10.37 4.96 -6.31
CA GLU A 13 -9.74 3.65 -6.18
C GLU A 13 -8.34 3.75 -5.54
N LEU A 14 -7.60 4.82 -5.80
CA LEU A 14 -6.31 5.09 -5.15
C LEU A 14 -6.47 5.27 -3.64
N ARG A 15 -7.50 6.00 -3.21
CA ARG A 15 -7.82 6.18 -1.78
C ARG A 15 -8.24 4.85 -1.14
N GLN A 16 -9.15 4.13 -1.79
CA GLN A 16 -9.61 2.83 -1.32
C GLN A 16 -8.44 1.84 -1.15
N ARG A 17 -7.56 1.76 -2.16
CA ARG A 17 -6.35 0.91 -2.08
C ARG A 17 -5.42 1.32 -0.94
N ALA A 18 -5.29 2.62 -0.68
CA ALA A 18 -4.44 3.12 0.40
C ALA A 18 -4.99 2.73 1.78
N GLU A 19 -6.31 2.76 1.97
CA GLU A 19 -6.97 2.29 3.19
C GLU A 19 -6.82 0.78 3.37
N ASP A 20 -7.05 0.00 2.32
CA ASP A 20 -6.93 -1.46 2.35
C ASP A 20 -5.51 -1.90 2.73
N LEU A 21 -4.49 -1.29 2.10
CA LEU A 21 -3.08 -1.54 2.45
C LEU A 21 -2.75 -1.11 3.88
N GLY A 22 -3.41 -0.07 4.39
CA GLY A 22 -3.26 0.37 5.78
C GLY A 22 -3.76 -0.68 6.77
N ARG A 23 -4.93 -1.29 6.49
CA ARG A 23 -5.50 -2.38 7.29
C ARG A 23 -4.62 -3.63 7.24
N GLU A 24 -4.21 -4.05 6.05
CA GLU A 24 -3.33 -5.22 5.88
C GLU A 24 -1.99 -5.04 6.61
N MET A 25 -1.45 -3.81 6.63
CA MET A 25 -0.24 -3.49 7.36
C MET A 25 -0.43 -3.51 8.89
N PHE A 26 -1.62 -3.15 9.37
CA PHE A 26 -1.98 -3.25 10.78
C PHE A 26 -2.12 -4.73 11.21
N ASP A 27 -2.79 -5.55 10.41
CA ASP A 27 -2.94 -6.97 10.67
C ASP A 27 -1.57 -7.68 10.71
N LEU A 28 -0.69 -7.37 9.76
CA LEU A 28 0.69 -7.89 9.76
C LEU A 28 1.51 -7.41 10.96
N ARG A 29 1.24 -6.21 11.49
CA ARG A 29 1.90 -5.73 12.73
C ARG A 29 1.43 -6.54 13.93
N ILE A 30 0.13 -6.85 14.01
CA ILE A 30 -0.43 -7.69 15.06
C ILE A 30 0.15 -9.11 14.95
N GLN A 31 0.14 -9.72 13.75
CA GLN A 31 0.72 -11.04 13.53
C GLN A 31 2.20 -11.11 13.92
N LYS A 32 2.96 -10.06 13.57
CA LYS A 32 4.36 -9.92 14.01
C LYS A 32 4.49 -9.85 15.54
N ALA A 33 3.60 -9.12 16.21
CA ALA A 33 3.59 -8.99 17.67
C ALA A 33 3.20 -10.30 18.37
N VAL A 34 2.30 -11.08 17.78
CA VAL A 34 1.88 -12.41 18.24
C VAL A 34 2.97 -13.48 18.00
N GLY A 35 4.04 -13.14 17.27
CA GLY A 35 5.17 -14.03 17.02
C GLY A 35 4.99 -14.95 15.81
N GLN A 36 3.87 -14.85 15.09
CA GLN A 36 3.66 -15.54 13.82
C GLN A 36 4.16 -14.66 12.67
N ASN A 37 5.47 -14.71 12.45
CA ASN A 37 6.11 -13.95 11.38
C ASN A 37 6.11 -14.76 10.07
N GLU A 38 4.92 -15.04 9.54
CA GLU A 38 4.79 -15.91 8.36
C GLU A 38 5.34 -15.23 7.10
N ARG A 39 5.29 -13.89 6.99
CA ARG A 39 5.59 -13.19 5.72
C ARG A 39 6.35 -11.85 5.87
N PRO A 40 7.62 -11.85 6.31
CA PRO A 40 8.42 -10.63 6.43
C PRO A 40 8.60 -9.87 5.10
N LEU A 41 8.60 -10.59 3.98
CA LEU A 41 8.74 -10.03 2.64
C LEU A 41 7.51 -9.20 2.21
N LEU A 42 6.31 -9.59 2.63
CA LEU A 42 5.08 -8.84 2.33
C LEU A 42 5.09 -7.46 3.00
N MET A 43 5.54 -7.40 4.25
CA MET A 43 5.71 -6.14 5.00
C MET A 43 6.56 -5.10 4.25
N ARG A 44 7.58 -5.55 3.50
CA ARG A 44 8.41 -4.68 2.67
C ARG A 44 7.74 -4.34 1.34
N SER A 45 6.98 -5.27 0.76
CA SER A 45 6.21 -5.03 -0.47
C SER A 45 5.10 -4.00 -0.26
N LEU A 46 4.29 -4.17 0.79
CA LEU A 46 3.18 -3.28 1.14
C LEU A 46 3.65 -1.84 1.39
N ARG A 47 4.79 -1.66 2.08
CA ARG A 47 5.40 -0.34 2.24
C ARG A 47 5.76 0.31 0.91
N ARG A 48 6.34 -0.46 -0.03
CA ARG A 48 6.69 0.07 -1.35
C ARG A 48 5.44 0.41 -2.16
N ASP A 49 4.41 -0.41 -2.08
CA ASP A 49 3.15 -0.19 -2.80
C ASP A 49 2.41 1.05 -2.24
N MET A 50 2.37 1.22 -0.91
CA MET A 50 1.83 2.43 -0.28
C MET A 50 2.62 3.70 -0.66
N ALA A 51 3.96 3.61 -0.73
CA ALA A 51 4.78 4.73 -1.19
C ALA A 51 4.47 5.11 -2.65
N ARG A 52 4.34 4.12 -3.54
CA ARG A 52 4.00 4.34 -4.96
C ARG A 52 2.63 5.00 -5.12
N LEU A 53 1.62 4.53 -4.38
CA LEU A 53 0.28 5.15 -4.36
C LEU A 53 0.33 6.62 -3.97
N LYS A 54 1.03 6.94 -2.87
CA LYS A 54 1.20 8.32 -2.40
C LYS A 54 1.94 9.19 -3.42
N THR A 55 2.98 8.66 -4.07
CA THR A 55 3.70 9.37 -5.12
C THR A 55 2.80 9.70 -6.31
N VAL A 56 2.01 8.74 -6.80
CA VAL A 56 1.09 8.98 -7.93
C VAL A 56 0.01 9.98 -7.56
N ALA A 57 -0.57 9.87 -6.36
CA ALA A 57 -1.53 10.86 -5.86
C ALA A 57 -0.94 12.27 -5.78
N ALA A 58 0.32 12.41 -5.33
CA ALA A 58 1.01 13.69 -5.30
C ALA A 58 1.29 14.24 -6.71
N GLN A 59 1.68 13.37 -7.65
CA GLN A 59 1.89 13.74 -9.06
C GLN A 59 0.60 14.25 -9.71
N ARG A 60 -0.56 13.65 -9.41
CA ARG A 60 -1.86 14.11 -9.91
C ARG A 60 -2.28 15.45 -9.33
N LYS A 61 -1.99 15.70 -8.05
CA LYS A 61 -2.31 16.97 -7.37
C LYS A 61 -1.44 18.14 -7.85
N GLN A 62 -0.25 17.86 -8.39
CA GLN A 62 0.67 18.87 -8.92
C GLN A 62 0.47 19.18 -10.41
N SER A 63 -0.36 18.40 -11.11
CA SER A 63 -0.76 18.65 -12.50
C SER A 63 -2.06 19.45 -12.56
#